data_AF-A0AA85IVG1-F1
#
_entry.id   AF-A0AA85IVG1-F1
#
_cell.length_a   1.000
_cell.length_b   1.000
_cell.length_c   1.000
_cell.angle_alpha   90.00
_cell.angle_beta   90.00
_cell.angle_gamma   90.00
#
_symmetry.space_group_name_H-M   'P 1'
#
loop_
_entity.id
_entity.type
_entity.pdbx_description
1 polymer ?
#
loop_
_entity_poly.entity_id
_entity_poly.type
_entity_poly.pdbx_seq_one_letter_code
_entity_poly.pdbx_strand_id
1 'polypeptide(L)'
;MFTLIHLFPVCILLLLYEREITAIRCYQCDSNEDHSCPARRYFDTRLNAMIDCNSFLSHSPGTFCVKTYQESTGWNSWIKITRSCGARTDYGLAWSCRYWFEEQENIDDDDNNPSS
;
A
#
# COMPACT_ATOMS: atom_id res chain seq x y z
N MET A 1 19.25 -37.86 28.58
CA MET A 1 20.44 -37.25 27.98
C MET A 1 20.40 -37.27 26.45
N PHE A 2 20.06 -38.39 25.80
CA PHE A 2 19.95 -38.50 24.33
C PHE A 2 18.87 -37.59 23.68
N THR A 3 17.75 -37.35 24.34
CA THR A 3 16.66 -36.49 23.81
C THR A 3 17.06 -35.02 23.67
N LEU A 4 17.90 -34.51 24.59
CA LEU A 4 18.43 -33.14 24.56
C LEU A 4 19.43 -32.92 23.42
N ILE A 5 20.19 -33.95 23.06
CA ILE A 5 21.20 -33.90 21.98
C ILE A 5 20.54 -33.80 20.61
N HIS A 6 19.35 -34.38 20.42
CA HIS A 6 18.58 -34.27 19.17
C HIS A 6 17.70 -33.02 19.11
N LEU A 7 17.29 -32.47 20.26
CA LEU A 7 16.53 -31.21 20.32
C LEU A 7 17.37 -30.00 19.87
N PHE A 8 18.65 -29.98 20.21
CA PHE A 8 19.56 -28.87 19.85
C PHE A 8 19.71 -28.64 18.32
N PRO A 9 20.02 -29.65 17.49
CA PRO A 9 20.11 -29.48 16.05
C PRO A 9 18.75 -29.22 15.39
N VAL A 10 17.65 -29.75 15.95
CA VAL A 10 16.29 -29.47 15.47
C VAL A 10 15.92 -28.01 15.70
N CYS A 11 16.23 -27.45 16.88
CA CYS A 11 16.05 -26.02 17.14
C CYS A 11 16.88 -25.13 16.21
N ILE A 12 18.14 -25.51 15.93
CA ILE A 12 18.99 -24.76 14.99
C ILE A 12 18.42 -24.81 13.57
N LEU A 13 17.94 -25.97 13.11
CA LEU A 13 17.29 -26.10 11.79
C LEU A 13 16.00 -25.26 11.69
N LEU A 14 15.23 -25.14 12.77
CA LEU A 14 14.04 -24.30 12.83
C LEU A 14 14.36 -22.80 12.80
N LEU A 15 15.46 -22.37 13.43
CA LEU A 15 15.91 -20.98 13.40
C LEU A 15 16.52 -20.57 12.05
N LEU A 16 17.11 -21.52 11.32
CA LEU A 16 17.62 -21.28 9.96
C LEU A 16 16.51 -21.24 8.89
N TYR A 17 15.28 -21.56 9.27
CA TYR A 17 14.10 -21.50 8.40
C TYR A 17 13.41 -20.12 8.43
N GLU A 18 14.13 -19.05 8.82
CA GLU A 18 13.61 -17.70 8.65
C GLU A 18 13.39 -17.43 7.17
N ARG A 19 12.10 -17.33 6.81
CA ARG A 19 11.65 -17.01 5.48
C ARG A 19 12.19 -15.65 5.06
N GLU A 20 12.65 -15.57 3.81
CA GLU A 20 12.91 -14.33 3.09
C GLU A 20 11.79 -13.31 3.35
N ILE A 21 12.06 -12.29 4.18
CA ILE A 21 11.14 -11.17 4.36
C ILE A 21 11.30 -10.29 3.13
N THR A 22 10.39 -10.43 2.17
CA THR A 22 10.33 -9.51 1.03
C THR A 22 9.84 -8.15 1.52
N ALA A 23 10.72 -7.15 1.52
CA ALA A 23 10.33 -5.77 1.80
C ALA A 23 9.41 -5.24 0.68
N ILE A 24 8.26 -4.67 1.06
CA ILE A 24 7.32 -4.07 0.12
C ILE A 24 7.81 -2.68 -0.22
N ARG A 25 8.11 -2.46 -1.50
CA ARG A 25 8.59 -1.17 -2.00
C ARG A 25 7.57 -0.52 -2.91
N CYS A 26 7.26 0.74 -2.63
CA CYS A 26 6.29 1.53 -3.37
C CYS A 26 6.86 2.89 -3.73
N TYR A 27 6.29 3.53 -4.75
CA TYR A 27 6.56 4.94 -5.02
C TYR A 27 5.73 5.78 -4.06
N GLN A 28 6.36 6.77 -3.42
CA GLN A 28 5.68 7.71 -2.54
C GLN A 28 5.82 9.12 -3.10
N CYS A 29 4.72 9.70 -3.56
CA CYS A 29 4.70 11.03 -4.15
C CYS A 29 3.29 11.65 -4.15
N ASP A 30 3.22 12.97 -4.14
CA ASP A 30 1.97 13.73 -4.22
C ASP A 30 2.05 14.72 -5.40
N SER A 31 1.08 14.67 -6.31
CA SER A 31 1.11 15.50 -7.53
C SER A 31 0.93 17.00 -7.29
N ASN A 32 0.46 17.39 -6.10
CA ASN A 32 0.28 18.79 -5.73
C ASN A 32 1.59 19.38 -5.17
N GLU A 33 2.40 18.57 -4.50
CA GLU A 33 3.66 19.00 -3.87
C GLU A 33 4.89 18.71 -4.76
N ASP A 34 4.81 17.69 -5.61
CA ASP A 34 5.93 17.22 -6.41
C ASP A 34 5.60 17.12 -7.91
N HIS A 35 6.36 17.86 -8.71
CA HIS A 35 6.25 17.86 -10.18
C HIS A 35 6.73 16.56 -10.84
N SER A 36 7.54 15.75 -10.14
CA SER A 36 7.98 14.42 -10.59
C SER A 36 6.85 13.38 -10.56
N CYS A 37 5.73 13.71 -9.90
CA CYS A 37 4.54 12.89 -9.75
C CYS A 37 3.38 13.46 -10.58
N PRO A 38 3.39 13.32 -11.92
CA PRO A 38 2.38 13.96 -12.75
C PRO A 38 0.98 13.37 -12.54
N ALA A 39 -0.02 14.27 -12.45
CA ALA A 39 -1.43 13.90 -12.41
C ALA A 39 -2.01 13.57 -13.79
N ARG A 40 -1.61 14.33 -14.83
CA ARG A 40 -2.14 14.23 -16.20
C ARG A 40 -1.19 13.58 -17.21
N ARG A 41 0.04 13.29 -16.80
CA ARG A 41 1.06 12.68 -17.68
C ARG A 41 1.48 11.31 -17.16
N TYR A 42 2.24 10.59 -17.98
CA TYR A 42 2.82 9.31 -17.59
C TYR A 42 3.79 9.48 -16.42
N PHE A 43 3.74 8.54 -15.48
CA PHE A 43 4.61 8.53 -14.31
C PHE A 43 5.96 7.90 -14.67
N ASP A 44 7.04 8.67 -14.53
CA ASP A 44 8.38 8.18 -14.80
C ASP A 44 8.95 7.46 -13.56
N THR A 45 9.11 6.15 -13.69
CA THR A 45 9.68 5.28 -12.65
C THR A 45 11.19 5.43 -12.49
N ARG A 46 11.87 6.06 -13.44
CA ARG A 46 13.33 6.30 -13.37
C ARG A 46 13.67 7.54 -12.58
N LEU A 47 12.77 8.52 -12.56
CA LEU A 47 12.96 9.77 -11.83
C LEU A 47 12.55 9.66 -10.36
N ASN A 48 11.67 8.71 -10.03
CA ASN A 48 11.15 8.52 -8.68
C ASN A 48 11.80 7.30 -8.02
N ALA A 49 12.35 7.47 -6.82
CA ALA A 49 12.87 6.34 -6.06
C ALA A 49 11.74 5.56 -5.37
N MET A 50 11.88 4.24 -5.32
CA MET A 50 11.00 3.41 -4.50
C MET A 50 11.45 3.44 -3.04
N ILE A 51 10.50 3.56 -2.12
CA ILE A 51 10.73 3.52 -0.69
C ILE A 51 10.23 2.20 -0.11
N ASP A 52 10.80 1.78 1.01
CA ASP A 52 10.33 0.62 1.77
C ASP A 52 9.19 1.02 2.72
N CYS A 53 8.03 0.41 2.55
CA CYS A 53 6.81 0.70 3.32
C CYS A 53 6.87 0.22 4.77
N ASN A 54 7.83 -0.64 5.12
CA ASN A 54 8.08 -1.07 6.49
C ASN A 54 9.21 -0.27 7.15
N SER A 55 9.80 0.69 6.44
CA SER A 55 10.86 1.54 6.96
C SER A 55 10.30 2.84 7.54
N PHE A 56 11.04 3.42 8.50
CA PHE A 56 10.77 4.76 9.05
C PHE A 56 10.92 5.88 8.02
N LEU A 57 11.48 5.58 6.84
CA LEU A 57 11.54 6.49 5.70
C LEU A 57 10.19 6.63 5.00
N SER A 58 9.23 5.72 5.25
CA SER A 58 7.89 5.84 4.72
C SER A 58 7.06 6.83 5.55
N HIS A 59 6.50 7.84 4.88
CA HIS A 59 5.55 8.78 5.51
C HIS A 59 4.25 8.07 5.91
N SER A 60 3.93 6.98 5.23
CA SER A 60 2.77 6.15 5.46
C SER A 60 3.24 4.69 5.52
N PRO A 61 3.26 4.05 6.69
CA PRO A 61 3.61 2.64 6.78
C PRO A 61 2.49 1.76 6.25
N GLY A 62 2.84 0.66 5.57
CA GLY A 62 1.85 -0.17 4.91
C GLY A 62 2.35 -1.53 4.40
N THR A 63 1.40 -2.40 4.07
CA THR A 63 1.65 -3.73 3.52
C THR A 63 1.32 -3.85 2.03
N PHE A 64 0.86 -2.78 1.38
CA PHE A 64 0.64 -2.72 -0.06
C PHE A 64 0.79 -1.30 -0.60
N CYS A 65 0.97 -1.19 -1.93
CA CYS A 65 1.03 0.11 -2.61
C CYS A 65 -0.37 0.62 -2.95
N VAL A 66 -0.59 1.91 -2.73
CA VAL A 66 -1.84 2.60 -3.05
C VAL A 66 -1.58 3.75 -4.01
N LYS A 67 -2.46 3.90 -4.99
CA LYS A 67 -2.55 5.08 -5.84
C LYS A 67 -3.95 5.66 -5.68
N THR A 68 -4.04 6.81 -5.02
CA THR A 68 -5.29 7.56 -4.85
C THR A 68 -5.44 8.56 -5.98
N TYR A 69 -6.57 8.51 -6.68
CA TYR A 69 -6.97 9.48 -7.70
C TYR A 69 -8.11 10.32 -7.13
N GLN A 70 -7.93 11.63 -7.05
CA GLN A 70 -8.97 12.57 -6.64
C GLN A 70 -9.19 13.55 -7.76
N GLU A 71 -10.44 13.72 -8.16
CA GLU A 71 -10.84 14.66 -9.18
C GLU A 71 -12.01 15.49 -8.67
N SER A 72 -11.96 16.79 -8.93
CA SER A 72 -13.11 17.66 -8.76
C SER A 72 -13.65 18.01 -10.14
N THR A 73 -14.87 17.54 -10.43
CA THR A 73 -15.59 17.90 -11.66
C THR A 73 -16.39 19.17 -11.39
N GLY A 74 -15.89 20.31 -11.84
CA GLY A 74 -16.51 21.61 -11.61
C GLY A 74 -15.76 22.74 -12.33
N TRP A 75 -16.13 23.99 -12.05
CA TRP A 75 -15.54 25.16 -12.72
C TRP A 75 -14.02 25.29 -12.46
N ASN A 76 -13.57 24.86 -11.29
CA ASN A 76 -12.15 24.71 -10.94
C ASN A 76 -11.76 23.23 -10.95
N SER A 77 -11.84 22.60 -12.12
CA SER A 77 -11.46 21.19 -12.24
C SER A 77 -9.99 21.00 -11.93
N TRP A 78 -9.70 20.14 -10.96
CA TRP A 78 -8.36 19.72 -10.59
C TRP A 78 -8.31 18.21 -10.44
N ILE A 79 -7.14 17.66 -10.73
CA ILE A 79 -6.84 16.25 -10.59
C ILE A 79 -5.62 16.14 -9.70
N LYS A 80 -5.74 15.37 -8.62
CA LYS A 80 -4.65 15.05 -7.71
C LYS A 80 -4.42 13.55 -7.72
N ILE A 81 -3.15 13.17 -7.88
CA ILE A 81 -2.71 11.79 -7.76
C ILE A 81 -1.71 11.72 -6.62
N THR A 82 -2.01 10.89 -5.63
CA THR A 82 -1.10 10.58 -4.53
C THR A 82 -0.77 9.10 -4.57
N ARG A 83 0.52 8.77 -4.53
CA ARG A 83 1.02 7.40 -4.40
C ARG A 83 1.63 7.26 -3.01
N SER A 84 1.25 6.22 -2.29
CA SER A 84 1.68 5.97 -0.92
C SER A 84 1.63 4.49 -0.61
N CYS A 85 2.17 4.08 0.54
CA CYS A 85 1.88 2.77 1.07
C CYS A 85 0.57 2.81 1.86
N GLY A 86 -0.18 1.72 1.84
CA GLY A 86 -1.42 1.55 2.58
C GLY A 86 -1.41 0.27 3.41
N ALA A 87 -2.27 0.26 4.43
CA ALA A 87 -2.54 -0.91 5.26
C ALA A 87 -4.05 -1.14 5.35
N ARG A 88 -4.46 -2.40 5.46
CA ARG A 88 -5.86 -2.76 5.69
C ARG A 88 -6.15 -2.57 7.17
N THR A 89 -7.26 -1.94 7.45
CA THR A 89 -7.79 -1.72 8.81
C THR A 89 -9.23 -2.19 8.86
N ASP A 90 -9.75 -2.39 10.07
CA ASP A 90 -11.11 -2.88 10.30
C ASP A 90 -12.18 -1.90 9.76
N TYR A 91 -11.80 -0.63 9.57
CA TYR A 91 -12.67 0.45 9.09
C TYR A 91 -12.35 0.91 7.66
N GLY A 92 -11.53 0.15 6.92
CA GLY A 92 -11.14 0.45 5.54
C GLY A 92 -9.63 0.51 5.33
N LEU A 93 -9.17 1.38 4.43
CA LEU A 93 -7.75 1.50 4.06
C LEU A 93 -7.11 2.67 4.81
N ALA A 94 -6.02 2.41 5.53
CA ALA A 94 -5.19 3.46 6.11
C ALA A 94 -4.44 4.21 4.99
N TRP A 95 -4.23 5.51 5.17
CA TRP A 95 -3.48 6.38 4.24
C TRP A 95 -4.05 6.43 2.81
N SER A 96 -5.35 6.15 2.68
CA SER A 96 -6.11 6.18 1.44
C SER A 96 -7.54 6.67 1.72
N CYS A 97 -8.31 6.92 0.65
CA CYS A 97 -9.75 7.10 0.75
C CYS A 97 -10.41 5.87 1.38
N ARG A 98 -11.46 6.10 2.18
CA ARG A 98 -12.27 5.01 2.72
C ARG A 98 -12.91 4.29 1.55
N TYR A 99 -12.65 3.00 1.48
CA TYR A 99 -13.29 2.08 0.55
C TYR A 99 -14.02 1.05 1.40
N TRP A 100 -15.29 0.81 1.12
CA TRP A 100 -16.00 -0.33 1.68
C TRP A 100 -15.78 -1.51 0.74
N PHE A 101 -15.31 -2.63 1.29
CA PHE A 101 -15.32 -3.89 0.55
C PHE A 101 -16.69 -4.50 0.77
N GLU A 102 -17.59 -4.37 -0.20
CA GLU A 102 -18.74 -5.27 -0.25
C GLU A 102 -18.19 -6.67 -0.54
N GLU A 103 -18.49 -7.61 0.36
CA GLU A 103 -18.19 -9.02 0.15
C GLU A 103 -18.93 -9.46 -1.11
N GLN A 104 -18.20 -9.87 -2.15
CA GLN A 104 -18.80 -10.27 -3.43
C GLN A 104 -19.50 -11.62 -3.29
N GLU A 105 -20.67 -11.61 -2.65
CA GLU A 105 -21.71 -12.58 -2.89
C GLU A 105 -22.75 -11.92 -3.81
N ASN A 106 -22.47 -12.04 -5.11
CA ASN A 106 -23.25 -11.54 -6.27
C ASN A 106 -23.05 -10.05 -6.61
N ILE A 107 -22.37 -9.87 -7.75
CA ILE A 107 -22.32 -8.62 -8.50
C ILE A 107 -23.72 -8.34 -9.03
N ASP A 108 -24.43 -7.40 -8.40
CA ASP A 108 -25.42 -6.57 -9.05
C ASP A 108 -25.02 -5.12 -8.73
N ASP A 109 -24.48 -4.44 -9.75
CA ASP A 109 -24.12 -3.02 -9.69
C ASP A 109 -25.39 -2.18 -9.43
N ASP A 110 -25.62 -1.76 -8.18
CA ASP A 110 -26.56 -0.67 -7.89
C ASP A 110 -25.78 0.62 -7.60
N ASP A 111 -25.71 1.43 -8.65
CA ASP A 111 -25.08 2.74 -8.78
C ASP A 111 -25.81 3.81 -7.93
N ASN A 112 -26.02 3.59 -6.63
CA ASN A 112 -26.77 4.52 -5.78
C ASN A 112 -26.23 4.62 -4.35
N ASN A 113 -25.08 5.26 -4.16
CA ASN A 113 -24.84 5.94 -2.89
C ASN A 113 -24.04 7.24 -3.08
N PRO A 114 -24.65 8.42 -2.84
CA PRO A 114 -23.95 9.68 -2.93
C PRO A 114 -22.96 9.78 -1.76
N SER A 115 -21.68 9.81 -2.10
CA SER A 115 -20.63 10.10 -1.13
C SER A 115 -20.82 11.54 -0.62
N SER A 116 -21.36 11.68 0.59
CA SER A 116 -21.36 12.93 1.36
C SER A 116 -19.98 13.25 1.90
#